data_AF-A0A1J0R699-F1
#
_entry.id   AF-A0A1J0R699-F1
#
_cell.length_a   1.000
_cell.length_b   1.000
_cell.length_c   1.000
_cell.angle_alpha   90.00
_cell.angle_beta   90.00
_cell.angle_gamma   90.00
#
_symmetry.space_group_name_H-M   'P 1'
#
loop_
_entity.id
_entity.type
_entity.pdbx_description
1 polymer ?
#
loop_
_entity_poly.entity_id
_entity_poly.type
_entity_poly.pdbx_seq_one_letter_code
_entity_poly.pdbx_strand_id
1 'polypeptide(L)'
;MGQKTRSVAIVAVIELMSWALNAQSAVNAGDNSGEFAELCALVALADAKPSPPADTGKADAEYDEIQRLNMSLSGESWQSMFSDKGEKKTWLTTIPTAIKDPGDWAEQWPDWQKAMEETTKPALMEDINKAGFSTLKGLQKAAVTSQARRLAMAARELRKKRLKLKTELATPTDQQTKEELNDAVYGVKSTEKQTAALATAIEGGAANYNTVCTGTGAEIKAKTVAAALACICCNAEASNAAQVCGTSVKLTNQWTVASNLVLNDLTQPLSFCPRHQKKTVTASDIEGPLTKLQNLIRVKSGAATLGATEDGSCTGKTDGGICIKITDWGSDGSKTIANGLPWAKKLNDLMINIQKREKAVAAAHTIDEEIKAVHKKLFALPGTTGAYSEINTAGAGVAAQTTTQSQKSGQEGSADCTTHKDNKTACEKTGKCQWKGGESDTKGDCKPKEGQEQTNTSAGKKEEKCKGKLEDDCK
;
A
#
# COMPACT_ATOMS: atom_id res chain seq x y z
N MET A 1 -88.43 -22.47 6.49
CA MET A 1 -87.53 -21.80 7.47
C MET A 1 -86.11 -22.23 7.17
N GLY A 2 -85.27 -21.38 6.58
CA GLY A 2 -83.90 -21.83 6.23
C GLY A 2 -82.97 -20.84 5.54
N GLN A 3 -83.34 -19.56 5.40
CA GLN A 3 -82.55 -18.62 4.58
C GLN A 3 -82.27 -17.27 5.25
N LYS A 4 -82.69 -17.05 6.51
CA LYS A 4 -82.43 -15.79 7.25
C LYS A 4 -81.31 -15.86 8.29
N THR A 5 -80.79 -17.04 8.62
CA THR A 5 -79.73 -17.21 9.64
C THR A 5 -78.30 -17.23 9.10
N ARG A 6 -78.10 -17.30 7.77
CA ARG A 6 -76.75 -17.30 7.17
C ARG A 6 -76.15 -15.91 6.94
N SER A 7 -76.97 -14.86 6.85
CA SER A 7 -76.48 -13.50 6.58
C SER A 7 -75.99 -12.75 7.82
N VAL A 8 -76.43 -13.13 9.03
CA VAL A 8 -76.01 -12.45 10.27
C VAL A 8 -74.64 -12.95 10.75
N ALA A 9 -74.29 -14.22 10.49
CA ALA A 9 -73.00 -14.79 10.87
C ALA A 9 -71.83 -14.28 10.01
N ILE A 10 -72.07 -13.88 8.76
CA ILE A 10 -71.02 -13.39 7.85
C ILE A 10 -70.67 -11.93 8.12
N VAL A 11 -71.62 -11.11 8.58
CA VAL A 11 -71.36 -9.70 8.92
C VAL A 11 -70.57 -9.58 10.24
N ALA A 12 -70.86 -10.42 11.25
CA ALA A 12 -70.10 -10.43 12.51
C ALA A 12 -68.64 -10.89 12.35
N VAL A 13 -68.34 -11.74 11.35
CA VAL A 13 -66.98 -12.22 11.07
C VAL A 13 -66.15 -11.19 10.28
N ILE A 14 -66.79 -10.31 9.49
CA ILE A 14 -66.12 -9.21 8.78
C ILE A 14 -65.85 -8.02 9.71
N GLU A 15 -66.73 -7.76 10.69
CA GLU A 15 -66.47 -6.76 11.72
C GLU A 15 -65.39 -7.18 12.72
N LEU A 16 -65.18 -8.47 12.98
CA LEU A 16 -64.05 -8.94 13.79
C LEU A 16 -62.71 -8.99 13.03
N MET A 17 -62.72 -9.06 11.70
CA MET A 17 -61.50 -8.99 10.87
C MET A 17 -61.03 -7.57 10.55
N SER A 18 -61.88 -6.56 10.75
CA SER A 18 -61.50 -5.15 10.50
C SER A 18 -60.70 -4.50 11.64
N TRP A 19 -60.50 -5.20 12.76
CA TRP A 19 -59.63 -4.78 13.88
C TRP A 19 -58.26 -5.45 13.84
N ALA A 20 -58.04 -6.39 12.90
CA ALA A 20 -56.80 -7.16 12.79
C ALA A 20 -55.81 -6.62 11.74
N LEU A 21 -56.07 -5.45 11.14
CA LEU A 21 -55.22 -4.86 10.09
C LEU A 21 -54.51 -3.56 10.50
N ASN A 22 -54.59 -3.16 11.77
CA ASN A 22 -53.62 -2.24 12.37
C ASN A 22 -52.74 -3.02 13.34
N ALA A 23 -52.03 -4.03 12.85
CA ALA A 23 -50.77 -4.36 13.49
C ALA A 23 -49.87 -3.14 13.25
N GLN A 24 -49.86 -2.20 14.19
CA GLN A 24 -48.78 -1.23 14.28
C GLN A 24 -47.52 -2.07 14.40
N SER A 25 -46.78 -2.21 13.30
CA SER A 25 -45.45 -2.80 13.35
C SER A 25 -44.65 -1.95 14.35
N ALA A 26 -43.88 -2.60 15.21
CA ALA A 26 -43.18 -1.95 16.30
C ALA A 26 -41.76 -2.50 16.39
N VAL A 27 -40.82 -1.65 16.77
CA VAL A 27 -39.43 -2.05 17.04
C VAL A 27 -39.42 -3.06 18.19
N ASN A 28 -38.80 -4.23 17.94
CA ASN A 28 -38.73 -5.37 18.85
C ASN A 28 -37.34 -5.53 19.47
N ALA A 29 -37.27 -6.45 20.44
CA ALA A 29 -36.01 -6.86 21.03
C ALA A 29 -35.08 -7.50 19.98
N GLY A 30 -33.85 -6.99 19.89
CA GLY A 30 -32.82 -7.50 18.98
C GLY A 30 -32.81 -6.91 17.58
N ASP A 31 -33.76 -6.03 17.22
CA ASP A 31 -33.84 -5.46 15.88
C ASP A 31 -32.61 -4.60 15.50
N ASN A 32 -31.89 -4.06 16.50
CA ASN A 32 -30.63 -3.33 16.33
C ASN A 32 -29.39 -4.13 16.73
N SER A 33 -29.50 -5.45 16.90
CA SER A 33 -28.37 -6.28 17.36
C SER A 33 -27.19 -6.27 16.39
N GLY A 34 -27.44 -6.16 15.07
CA GLY A 34 -26.41 -6.03 14.05
C GLY A 34 -25.65 -4.71 14.17
N GLU A 35 -26.37 -3.59 14.22
CA GLU A 35 -25.81 -2.25 14.38
C GLU A 35 -25.04 -2.13 15.70
N PHE A 36 -25.60 -2.67 16.79
CA PHE A 36 -24.97 -2.71 18.09
C PHE A 36 -23.63 -3.45 18.07
N ALA A 37 -23.58 -4.64 17.47
CA ALA A 37 -22.37 -5.44 17.40
C ALA A 37 -21.22 -4.69 16.70
N GLU A 38 -21.51 -4.02 15.59
CA GLU A 38 -20.49 -3.31 14.81
C GLU A 38 -20.05 -2.00 15.46
N LEU A 39 -20.97 -1.23 16.07
CA LEU A 39 -20.58 -0.07 16.88
C LEU A 39 -19.74 -0.49 18.10
N CYS A 40 -20.07 -1.61 18.73
CA CYS A 40 -19.29 -2.16 19.83
C CYS A 40 -17.90 -2.66 19.40
N ALA A 41 -17.73 -3.16 18.17
CA ALA A 41 -16.41 -3.49 17.63
C ALA A 41 -15.50 -2.25 17.56
N LEU A 42 -16.07 -1.09 17.18
CA LEU A 42 -15.36 0.19 17.17
C LEU A 42 -15.02 0.69 18.59
N VAL A 43 -15.95 0.54 19.55
CA VAL A 43 -15.69 0.82 20.97
C VAL A 43 -14.54 -0.04 21.49
N ALA A 44 -14.54 -1.34 21.17
CA ALA A 44 -13.49 -2.25 21.62
C ALA A 44 -12.11 -1.88 21.07
N LEU A 45 -12.02 -1.33 19.86
CA LEU A 45 -10.76 -0.79 19.33
C LEU A 45 -10.26 0.41 20.13
N ALA A 46 -11.13 1.38 20.43
CA ALA A 46 -10.74 2.54 21.24
C ALA A 46 -10.31 2.13 22.66
N ASP A 47 -11.05 1.22 23.29
CA ASP A 47 -10.74 0.72 24.63
C ASP A 47 -9.45 -0.09 24.70
N ALA A 48 -9.12 -0.84 23.62
CA ALA A 48 -7.89 -1.62 23.52
C ALA A 48 -6.63 -0.75 23.35
N LYS A 49 -6.77 0.47 22.81
CA LYS A 49 -5.68 1.39 22.49
C LYS A 49 -4.54 0.75 21.67
N PRO A 50 -4.85 0.13 20.53
CA PRO A 50 -3.85 -0.51 19.68
C PRO A 50 -2.85 0.51 19.12
N SER A 51 -1.65 0.02 18.79
CA SER A 51 -0.68 0.76 17.98
C SER A 51 -0.91 0.47 16.49
N PRO A 52 -0.54 1.37 15.57
CA PRO A 52 -0.52 1.06 14.15
C PRO A 52 0.60 0.06 13.80
N PRO A 53 0.64 -0.49 12.57
CA PRO A 53 1.66 -1.46 12.18
C PRO A 53 3.08 -0.90 12.29
N ALA A 54 4.00 -1.67 12.85
CA ALA A 54 5.38 -1.22 13.09
C ALA A 54 6.27 -1.42 11.85
N ASP A 55 7.17 -0.47 11.59
CA ASP A 55 8.31 -0.68 10.69
C ASP A 55 9.40 -1.45 11.45
N THR A 56 9.48 -2.76 11.23
CA THR A 56 10.50 -3.62 11.85
C THR A 56 11.69 -3.88 10.93
N GLY A 57 11.62 -3.44 9.67
CA GLY A 57 12.69 -3.64 8.70
C GLY A 57 13.92 -2.82 9.07
N LYS A 58 15.09 -3.47 9.04
CA LYS A 58 16.40 -2.81 9.22
C LYS A 58 17.38 -3.44 8.25
N ALA A 59 17.91 -2.62 7.35
CA ALA A 59 19.04 -2.96 6.47
C ALA A 59 20.11 -1.87 6.47
N ASP A 60 20.10 -0.98 7.48
CA ASP A 60 21.04 0.14 7.59
C ASP A 60 22.49 -0.35 7.69
N ALA A 61 22.73 -1.38 8.51
CA ALA A 61 24.07 -1.93 8.73
C ALA A 61 24.63 -2.57 7.46
N GLU A 62 23.81 -3.36 6.76
CA GLU A 62 24.16 -4.00 5.49
C GLU A 62 24.38 -2.95 4.40
N TYR A 63 23.52 -1.93 4.31
CA TYR A 63 23.70 -0.81 3.40
C TYR A 63 25.03 -0.08 3.66
N ASP A 64 25.30 0.29 4.91
CA ASP A 64 26.51 0.99 5.29
C ASP A 64 27.75 0.15 4.97
N GLU A 65 27.71 -1.16 5.20
CA GLU A 65 28.82 -2.05 4.89
C GLU A 65 29.07 -2.19 3.38
N ILE A 66 28.01 -2.25 2.56
CA ILE A 66 28.12 -2.18 1.10
C ILE A 66 28.84 -0.89 0.68
N GLN A 67 28.48 0.26 1.27
CA GLN A 67 29.10 1.54 0.95
C GLN A 67 30.56 1.61 1.40
N ARG A 68 30.87 1.11 2.61
CA ARG A 68 32.25 1.01 3.13
C ARG A 68 33.14 0.17 2.21
N LEU A 69 32.66 -1.01 1.81
CA LEU A 69 33.41 -1.87 0.89
C LEU A 69 33.67 -1.16 -0.44
N ASN A 70 32.65 -0.55 -1.04
CA ASN A 70 32.80 0.21 -2.28
C ASN A 70 33.83 1.36 -2.15
N MET A 71 33.82 2.08 -1.03
CA MET A 71 34.79 3.14 -0.75
C MET A 71 36.21 2.58 -0.60
N SER A 72 36.39 1.49 0.16
CA SER A 72 37.70 0.84 0.36
C SER A 72 38.34 0.32 -0.93
N LEU A 73 37.53 -0.07 -1.92
CA LEU A 73 37.96 -0.52 -3.23
C LEU A 73 38.20 0.63 -4.22
N SER A 74 37.91 1.87 -3.84
CA SER A 74 38.12 3.06 -4.67
C SER A 74 39.57 3.54 -4.62
N GLY A 75 40.00 4.24 -5.67
CA GLY A 75 41.37 4.75 -5.76
C GLY A 75 41.65 5.85 -4.75
N GLU A 76 42.93 6.05 -4.41
CA GLU A 76 43.34 7.06 -3.41
C GLU A 76 42.90 8.48 -3.78
N SER A 77 42.93 8.83 -5.06
CA SER A 77 42.45 10.13 -5.55
C SER A 77 40.96 10.36 -5.32
N TRP A 78 40.15 9.29 -5.35
CA TRP A 78 38.74 9.37 -5.01
C TRP A 78 38.55 9.50 -3.49
N GLN A 79 39.24 8.65 -2.72
CA GLN A 79 39.16 8.65 -1.26
C GLN A 79 39.59 9.99 -0.65
N SER A 80 40.62 10.64 -1.21
CA SER A 80 41.15 11.90 -0.68
C SER A 80 40.19 13.08 -0.84
N MET A 81 39.20 12.99 -1.73
CA MET A 81 38.20 14.04 -1.96
C MET A 81 37.29 14.29 -0.74
N PHE A 82 37.20 13.34 0.19
CA PHE A 82 36.26 13.40 1.33
C PHE A 82 36.89 13.94 2.62
N SER A 83 38.18 14.27 2.61
CA SER A 83 38.91 14.76 3.79
C SER A 83 39.71 16.02 3.49
N ASP A 84 39.79 16.94 4.46
CA ASP A 84 40.58 18.17 4.30
C ASP A 84 42.05 17.83 4.05
N LYS A 85 42.61 18.38 2.96
CA LYS A 85 43.98 18.11 2.47
C LYS A 85 44.35 16.61 2.34
N GLY A 86 43.37 15.72 2.27
CA GLY A 86 43.61 14.27 2.28
C GLY A 86 43.97 13.70 3.67
N GLU A 87 43.98 14.52 4.72
CA GLU A 87 44.21 14.07 6.09
C GLU A 87 42.91 13.41 6.60
N LYS A 88 42.91 12.07 6.66
CA LYS A 88 41.81 11.19 7.13
C LYS A 88 41.45 11.40 8.62
N LYS A 89 41.19 12.65 9.00
CA LYS A 89 40.97 13.18 10.35
C LYS A 89 39.85 14.22 10.36
N THR A 90 39.77 15.04 9.30
CA THR A 90 38.74 16.08 9.13
C THR A 90 37.96 15.80 7.86
N TRP A 91 36.65 15.58 7.98
CA TRP A 91 35.80 15.15 6.87
C TRP A 91 35.01 16.31 6.26
N LEU A 92 34.91 16.31 4.94
CA LEU A 92 34.21 17.34 4.17
C LEU A 92 32.73 16.97 4.06
N THR A 93 31.85 17.76 4.66
CA THR A 93 30.41 17.49 4.70
C THR A 93 29.66 17.93 3.43
N THR A 94 30.32 18.73 2.58
CA THR A 94 29.80 19.19 1.30
C THR A 94 30.86 19.05 0.21
N ILE A 95 30.41 19.03 -1.05
CA ILE A 95 31.31 19.00 -2.21
C ILE A 95 32.18 20.27 -2.21
N PRO A 96 33.52 20.16 -2.24
CA PRO A 96 34.41 21.30 -2.43
C PRO A 96 34.07 22.07 -3.71
N THR A 97 34.12 23.41 -3.65
CA THR A 97 33.80 24.29 -4.79
C THR A 97 34.68 24.06 -6.02
N ALA A 98 35.88 23.50 -5.83
CA ALA A 98 36.81 23.14 -6.91
C ALA A 98 36.38 21.87 -7.70
N ILE A 99 35.43 21.09 -7.17
CA ILE A 99 34.95 19.85 -7.76
C ILE A 99 33.63 20.13 -8.45
N LYS A 100 33.60 19.91 -9.77
CA LYS A 100 32.37 20.05 -10.54
C LYS A 100 31.47 18.84 -10.29
N ASP A 101 30.29 19.08 -9.72
CA ASP A 101 29.25 18.06 -9.61
C ASP A 101 28.75 17.68 -11.03
N PRO A 102 28.93 16.43 -11.49
CA PRO A 102 28.41 15.97 -12.77
C PRO A 102 26.88 15.77 -12.76
N GLY A 103 26.23 16.01 -11.63
CA GLY A 103 24.82 15.73 -11.35
C GLY A 103 24.72 14.52 -10.43
N ASP A 104 23.91 14.62 -9.37
CA ASP A 104 23.65 13.63 -8.32
C ASP A 104 24.68 13.51 -7.17
N TRP A 105 25.89 14.11 -7.27
CA TRP A 105 26.90 13.94 -6.22
C TRP A 105 26.48 14.61 -4.93
N ALA A 106 25.78 15.75 -4.99
CA ALA A 106 25.33 16.44 -3.79
C ALA A 106 24.41 15.57 -2.93
N GLU A 107 23.58 14.74 -3.55
CA GLU A 107 22.68 13.80 -2.86
C GLU A 107 23.46 12.64 -2.23
N GLN A 108 24.54 12.18 -2.89
CA GLN A 108 25.33 11.02 -2.46
C GLN A 108 26.49 11.34 -1.53
N TRP A 109 26.92 12.60 -1.47
CA TRP A 109 28.08 13.03 -0.72
C TRP A 109 28.06 12.62 0.76
N PRO A 110 26.93 12.75 1.51
CA PRO A 110 26.88 12.33 2.91
C PRO A 110 27.18 10.85 3.10
N ASP A 111 26.64 9.98 2.24
CA ASP A 111 26.87 8.54 2.31
C ASP A 111 28.32 8.17 1.96
N TRP A 112 28.92 8.85 0.99
CA TRP A 112 30.32 8.64 0.63
C TRP A 112 31.28 9.13 1.70
N GLN A 113 31.02 10.31 2.27
CA GLN A 113 31.80 10.84 3.38
C GLN A 113 31.73 9.90 4.58
N LYS A 114 30.52 9.45 4.96
CA LYS A 114 30.34 8.48 6.04
C LYS A 114 31.10 7.19 5.77
N ALA A 115 30.94 6.61 4.58
CA ALA A 115 31.65 5.39 4.21
C ALA A 115 33.18 5.58 4.28
N MET A 116 33.70 6.72 3.81
CA MET A 116 35.12 7.04 3.87
C MET A 116 35.62 7.18 5.30
N GLU A 117 34.91 7.91 6.15
CA GLU A 117 35.23 8.02 7.57
C GLU A 117 35.28 6.63 8.20
N GLU A 118 34.29 5.79 7.97
CA GLU A 118 34.22 4.47 8.57
C GLU A 118 35.32 3.52 8.09
N THR A 119 35.88 3.69 6.88
CA THR A 119 37.05 2.91 6.44
C THR A 119 38.30 3.15 7.29
N THR A 120 38.36 4.25 8.06
CA THR A 120 39.47 4.52 9.00
C THR A 120 39.34 3.78 10.33
N LYS A 121 38.18 3.18 10.60
CA LYS A 121 37.85 2.52 11.87
C LYS A 121 38.06 1.01 11.71
N PRO A 122 39.13 0.41 12.28
CA PRO A 122 39.48 -0.99 12.02
C PRO A 122 38.35 -1.98 12.34
N ALA A 123 37.59 -1.73 13.41
CA ALA A 123 36.45 -2.57 13.80
C ALA A 123 35.35 -2.64 12.73
N LEU A 124 35.11 -1.57 11.97
CA LEU A 124 34.08 -1.53 10.91
C LEU A 124 34.56 -2.15 9.58
N MET A 125 35.84 -2.47 9.49
CA MET A 125 36.47 -3.11 8.33
C MET A 125 36.77 -4.59 8.57
N GLU A 126 36.53 -5.11 9.78
CA GLU A 126 36.90 -6.47 10.16
C GLU A 126 36.25 -7.52 9.24
N ASP A 127 34.94 -7.45 9.03
CA ASP A 127 34.21 -8.42 8.22
C ASP A 127 34.55 -8.29 6.72
N ILE A 128 34.76 -7.08 6.22
CA ILE A 128 35.28 -6.83 4.87
C ILE A 128 36.67 -7.48 4.70
N ASN A 129 37.55 -7.35 5.68
CA ASN A 129 38.88 -7.93 5.63
C ASN A 129 38.82 -9.47 5.69
N LYS A 130 38.00 -10.04 6.57
CA LYS A 130 37.77 -11.50 6.67
C LYS A 130 37.17 -12.09 5.41
N ALA A 131 36.32 -11.35 4.71
CA ALA A 131 35.75 -11.77 3.44
C ALA A 131 36.78 -11.87 2.29
N GLY A 132 38.03 -11.43 2.50
CA GLY A 132 39.13 -11.63 1.56
C GLY A 132 39.25 -10.55 0.49
N PHE A 133 38.56 -9.41 0.62
CA PHE A 133 38.67 -8.31 -0.34
C PHE A 133 40.08 -7.67 -0.37
N SER A 134 40.79 -7.71 0.76
CA SER A 134 42.16 -7.18 0.90
C SER A 134 43.22 -8.03 0.20
N THR A 135 42.94 -9.31 -0.09
CA THR A 135 43.89 -10.24 -0.71
C THR A 135 43.83 -10.24 -2.24
N LEU A 136 42.81 -9.60 -2.82
CA LEU A 136 42.58 -9.52 -4.26
C LEU A 136 43.70 -8.75 -4.98
N LYS A 137 44.16 -9.27 -6.13
CA LYS A 137 45.24 -8.66 -6.95
C LYS A 137 44.87 -8.63 -8.43
N GLY A 138 45.57 -7.77 -9.19
CA GLY A 138 45.50 -7.72 -10.65
C GLY A 138 44.08 -7.66 -11.22
N LEU A 139 43.81 -8.52 -12.21
CA LEU A 139 42.51 -8.60 -12.89
C LEU A 139 41.36 -8.98 -11.95
N GLN A 140 41.61 -9.82 -10.94
CA GLN A 140 40.60 -10.21 -9.96
C GLN A 140 40.12 -8.99 -9.17
N LYS A 141 41.05 -8.16 -8.68
CA LYS A 141 40.72 -6.91 -7.98
C LYS A 141 39.91 -5.99 -8.89
N ALA A 142 40.33 -5.79 -10.13
CA ALA A 142 39.60 -4.93 -11.08
C ALA A 142 38.16 -5.43 -11.34
N ALA A 143 37.98 -6.74 -11.55
CA ALA A 143 36.67 -7.34 -11.79
C ALA A 143 35.76 -7.24 -10.57
N VAL A 144 36.26 -7.54 -9.37
CA VAL A 144 35.51 -7.42 -8.11
C VAL A 144 35.15 -5.97 -7.84
N THR A 145 36.08 -5.02 -7.98
CA THR A 145 35.80 -3.58 -7.80
C THR A 145 34.70 -3.09 -8.74
N SER A 146 34.70 -3.52 -10.01
CA SER A 146 33.66 -3.17 -10.98
C SER A 146 32.28 -3.70 -10.57
N GLN A 147 32.21 -4.96 -10.12
CA GLN A 147 30.97 -5.57 -9.63
C GLN A 147 30.48 -4.94 -8.32
N ALA A 148 31.39 -4.69 -7.38
CA ALA A 148 31.10 -4.06 -6.10
C ALA A 148 30.48 -2.67 -6.29
N ARG A 149 31.03 -1.86 -7.20
CA ARG A 149 30.46 -0.55 -7.57
C ARG A 149 29.03 -0.66 -8.06
N ARG A 150 28.73 -1.61 -8.96
CA ARG A 150 27.36 -1.82 -9.47
C ARG A 150 26.38 -2.22 -8.37
N LEU A 151 26.80 -3.12 -7.48
CA LEU A 151 25.96 -3.54 -6.34
C LEU A 151 25.75 -2.39 -5.35
N ALA A 152 26.77 -1.59 -5.07
CA ALA A 152 26.66 -0.42 -4.21
C ALA A 152 25.73 0.65 -4.78
N MET A 153 25.75 0.87 -6.10
CA MET A 153 24.78 1.74 -6.77
C MET A 153 23.34 1.19 -6.68
N ALA A 154 23.15 -0.12 -6.89
CA ALA A 154 21.83 -0.74 -6.73
C ALA A 154 21.29 -0.58 -5.30
N ALA A 155 22.13 -0.80 -4.29
CA ALA A 155 21.77 -0.60 -2.88
C ALA A 155 21.38 0.85 -2.57
N ARG A 156 22.03 1.84 -3.20
CA ARG A 156 21.68 3.27 -3.07
C ARG A 156 20.30 3.57 -3.60
N GLU A 157 19.97 3.07 -4.79
CA GLU A 157 18.63 3.27 -5.36
C GLU A 157 17.54 2.64 -4.50
N LEU A 158 17.81 1.48 -3.91
CA LEU A 158 16.93 0.85 -2.93
C LEU A 158 16.79 1.71 -1.68
N ARG A 159 17.90 2.20 -1.11
CA ARG A 159 17.88 3.09 0.05
C ARG A 159 17.08 4.37 -0.22
N LYS A 160 17.25 4.97 -1.40
CA LYS A 160 16.49 6.16 -1.84
C LYS A 160 15.00 5.88 -1.92
N LYS A 161 14.59 4.74 -2.50
CA LYS A 161 13.18 4.30 -2.50
C LYS A 161 12.66 4.14 -1.08
N ARG A 162 13.44 3.55 -0.17
CA ARG A 162 13.05 3.41 1.25
C ARG A 162 12.85 4.76 1.92
N LEU A 163 13.76 5.71 1.71
CA LEU A 163 13.68 7.05 2.30
C LEU A 163 12.45 7.85 1.83
N LYS A 164 11.95 7.58 0.62
CA LYS A 164 10.70 8.18 0.13
C LYS A 164 9.46 7.72 0.91
N LEU A 165 9.53 6.59 1.61
CA LEU A 165 8.44 6.07 2.45
C LEU A 165 8.43 6.68 3.86
N LYS A 166 9.39 7.56 4.20
CA LYS A 166 9.60 8.06 5.56
C LYS A 166 8.33 8.67 6.19
N THR A 167 7.54 9.40 5.41
CA THR A 167 6.33 10.07 5.92
C THR A 167 5.24 9.06 6.29
N GLU A 168 4.98 8.10 5.41
CA GLU A 168 3.99 7.05 5.61
C GLU A 168 4.43 6.04 6.67
N LEU A 169 5.74 5.82 6.84
CA LEU A 169 6.30 5.01 7.93
C LEU A 169 6.29 5.74 9.27
N ALA A 170 6.12 7.07 9.28
CA ALA A 170 6.06 7.87 10.50
C ALA A 170 4.63 8.15 10.98
N THR A 171 3.61 7.97 10.12
CA THR A 171 2.22 8.34 10.44
C THR A 171 1.20 7.24 10.03
N PRO A 172 0.09 7.07 10.76
CA PRO A 172 -0.15 7.66 12.08
C PRO A 172 0.85 7.10 13.11
N THR A 173 1.14 7.88 14.15
CA THR A 173 1.89 7.42 15.33
C THR A 173 0.96 6.68 16.29
N ASP A 174 1.53 5.94 17.25
CA ASP A 174 0.77 5.35 18.37
C ASP A 174 -0.12 6.38 19.09
N GLN A 175 0.37 7.60 19.28
CA GLN A 175 -0.39 8.67 19.91
C GLN A 175 -1.56 9.09 19.03
N GLN A 176 -1.32 9.39 17.75
CA GLN A 176 -2.36 9.80 16.80
C GLN A 176 -3.44 8.72 16.65
N THR A 177 -3.05 7.46 16.52
CA THR A 177 -3.98 6.34 16.42
C THR A 177 -4.91 6.26 17.65
N LYS A 178 -4.35 6.38 18.87
CA LYS A 178 -5.14 6.33 20.11
C LYS A 178 -6.05 7.55 20.25
N GLU A 179 -5.53 8.73 19.96
CA GLU A 179 -6.30 9.98 20.00
C GLU A 179 -7.46 9.99 19.00
N GLU A 180 -7.23 9.53 17.77
CA GLU A 180 -8.26 9.49 16.72
C GLU A 180 -9.35 8.45 17.00
N LEU A 181 -8.98 7.28 17.54
CA LEU A 181 -9.97 6.28 18.00
C LEU A 181 -10.83 6.83 19.15
N ASN A 182 -10.20 7.44 20.16
CA ASN A 182 -10.94 8.04 21.27
C ASN A 182 -11.79 9.25 20.86
N ASP A 183 -11.32 10.05 19.90
CA ASP A 183 -12.08 11.17 19.36
C ASP A 183 -13.33 10.68 18.61
N ALA A 184 -13.21 9.62 17.80
CA ALA A 184 -14.37 9.02 17.14
C ALA A 184 -15.37 8.38 18.11
N VAL A 185 -14.88 7.69 19.15
CA VAL A 185 -15.75 6.92 20.06
C VAL A 185 -16.33 7.77 21.20
N TYR A 186 -15.55 8.69 21.75
CA TYR A 186 -15.87 9.44 22.96
C TYR A 186 -15.83 10.97 22.79
N GLY A 187 -15.36 11.48 21.64
CA GLY A 187 -15.29 12.91 21.34
C GLY A 187 -14.10 13.62 21.98
N VAL A 188 -13.11 12.88 22.44
CA VAL A 188 -11.93 13.41 23.15
C VAL A 188 -10.66 12.87 22.53
N LYS A 189 -9.77 13.77 22.10
CA LYS A 189 -8.39 13.41 21.73
C LYS A 189 -7.59 13.11 22.98
N SER A 190 -7.39 11.83 23.27
CA SER A 190 -6.58 11.37 24.39
C SER A 190 -5.92 10.04 24.07
N THR A 191 -4.75 9.80 24.65
CA THR A 191 -4.11 8.48 24.70
C THR A 191 -4.64 7.61 25.83
N GLU A 192 -5.38 8.21 26.77
CA GLU A 192 -5.90 7.54 27.96
C GLU A 192 -7.25 6.88 27.73
N LYS A 193 -7.62 5.96 28.63
CA LYS A 193 -8.91 5.27 28.51
C LYS A 193 -9.98 6.30 28.83
N GLN A 194 -10.93 6.46 27.93
CA GLN A 194 -11.99 7.44 28.11
C GLN A 194 -13.27 6.78 28.60
N THR A 195 -14.10 7.61 29.22
CA THR A 195 -15.50 7.34 29.48
C THR A 195 -16.31 8.38 28.73
N ALA A 196 -17.47 7.99 28.20
CA ALA A 196 -18.32 8.94 27.50
C ALA A 196 -18.77 10.08 28.43
N ALA A 197 -18.81 11.31 27.91
CA ALA A 197 -19.34 12.49 28.57
C ALA A 197 -20.30 13.21 27.63
N LEU A 198 -21.40 13.75 28.15
CA LEU A 198 -22.42 14.41 27.33
C LEU A 198 -21.86 15.56 26.49
N ALA A 199 -20.97 16.37 27.07
CA ALA A 199 -20.41 17.56 26.42
C ALA A 199 -19.49 17.25 25.22
N THR A 200 -18.90 16.05 25.18
CA THR A 200 -17.99 15.63 24.09
C THR A 200 -18.67 14.66 23.13
N ALA A 201 -19.62 13.86 23.62
CA ALA A 201 -20.35 12.89 22.83
C ALA A 201 -21.45 13.53 21.97
N ILE A 202 -22.05 14.63 22.44
CA ILE A 202 -23.17 15.34 21.81
C ILE A 202 -22.80 16.79 21.52
N GLU A 203 -22.97 17.21 20.28
CA GLU A 203 -22.79 18.61 19.89
C GLU A 203 -23.79 19.53 20.61
N GLY A 204 -23.28 20.54 21.32
CA GLY A 204 -24.10 21.47 22.11
C GLY A 204 -24.63 20.87 23.42
N GLY A 205 -24.19 19.66 23.81
CA GLY A 205 -24.54 19.02 25.07
C GLY A 205 -25.89 18.28 25.07
N ALA A 206 -26.40 18.01 26.26
CA ALA A 206 -27.59 17.19 26.48
C ALA A 206 -28.84 17.78 25.78
N ALA A 207 -29.53 16.95 25.01
CA ALA A 207 -30.76 17.31 24.32
C ALA A 207 -31.71 16.10 24.25
N ASN A 208 -32.95 16.34 23.83
CA ASN A 208 -33.96 15.29 23.63
C ASN A 208 -33.62 14.34 22.46
N TYR A 209 -34.28 13.19 22.40
CA TYR A 209 -33.98 12.12 21.44
C TYR A 209 -33.91 12.61 20.00
N ASN A 210 -34.98 13.24 19.51
CA ASN A 210 -35.05 13.69 18.12
C ASN A 210 -33.95 14.71 17.80
N THR A 211 -33.61 15.59 18.74
CA THR A 211 -32.56 16.60 18.54
C THR A 211 -31.16 15.96 18.49
N VAL A 212 -30.94 14.86 19.20
CA VAL A 212 -29.65 14.16 19.22
C VAL A 212 -29.49 13.24 18.00
N CYS A 213 -30.54 12.49 17.68
CA CYS A 213 -30.50 11.34 16.77
C CYS A 213 -31.01 11.65 15.35
N THR A 214 -31.53 12.86 15.09
CA THR A 214 -31.98 13.30 13.77
C THR A 214 -31.26 14.59 13.37
N GLY A 215 -30.79 14.66 12.13
CA GLY A 215 -30.24 15.88 11.55
C GLY A 215 -29.72 15.67 10.13
N THR A 216 -29.17 16.71 9.52
CA THR A 216 -28.31 16.53 8.36
C THR A 216 -27.00 15.86 8.79
N GLY A 217 -26.24 15.28 7.86
CA GLY A 217 -24.97 14.65 8.20
C GLY A 217 -23.98 15.60 8.89
N ALA A 218 -24.04 16.89 8.57
CA ALA A 218 -23.22 17.92 9.21
C ALA A 218 -23.76 18.34 10.59
N GLU A 219 -25.07 18.43 10.76
CA GLU A 219 -25.72 19.02 11.94
C GLU A 219 -26.21 17.99 12.97
N ILE A 220 -26.13 16.69 12.65
CA ILE A 220 -26.53 15.65 13.58
C ILE A 220 -25.70 15.73 14.85
N LYS A 221 -26.35 15.80 16.02
CA LYS A 221 -25.65 16.06 17.27
C LYS A 221 -24.99 14.83 17.87
N ALA A 222 -25.41 13.61 17.52
CA ALA A 222 -24.73 12.37 17.87
C ALA A 222 -23.38 12.25 17.13
N LYS A 223 -22.35 12.96 17.62
CA LYS A 223 -21.04 13.10 16.95
C LYS A 223 -20.09 11.92 17.17
N THR A 224 -20.42 10.99 18.06
CA THR A 224 -19.54 9.92 18.53
C THR A 224 -20.20 8.55 18.45
N VAL A 225 -19.40 7.47 18.43
CA VAL A 225 -19.93 6.10 18.52
C VAL A 225 -20.72 5.88 19.81
N ALA A 226 -20.29 6.46 20.94
CA ALA A 226 -21.05 6.40 22.19
C ALA A 226 -22.44 7.01 22.07
N ALA A 227 -22.57 8.20 21.46
CA ALA A 227 -23.86 8.81 21.21
C ALA A 227 -24.70 8.02 20.19
N ALA A 228 -24.06 7.42 19.18
CA ALA A 228 -24.73 6.56 18.23
C ALA A 228 -25.36 5.32 18.90
N LEU A 229 -24.61 4.68 19.81
CA LEU A 229 -25.12 3.57 20.64
C LEU A 229 -26.32 4.00 21.50
N ALA A 230 -26.27 5.18 22.10
CA ALA A 230 -27.43 5.72 22.84
C ALA A 230 -28.66 5.87 21.92
N CYS A 231 -28.49 6.41 20.71
CA CYS A 231 -29.59 6.57 19.75
C CYS A 231 -30.23 5.24 19.33
N ILE A 232 -29.44 4.19 19.11
CA ILE A 232 -29.96 2.91 18.62
C ILE A 232 -30.36 1.93 19.73
N CYS A 233 -29.93 2.14 20.97
CA CYS A 233 -30.23 1.21 22.07
C CYS A 233 -31.26 1.75 23.06
N CYS A 234 -31.26 3.06 23.32
CA CYS A 234 -32.16 3.64 24.31
C CYS A 234 -33.56 3.81 23.70
N ASN A 235 -34.56 3.25 24.40
CA ASN A 235 -35.97 3.50 24.14
C ASN A 235 -36.47 4.63 25.02
N ALA A 236 -37.41 5.39 24.48
CA ALA A 236 -38.04 6.52 25.09
C ALA A 236 -39.43 6.27 25.68
N GLU A 237 -39.96 5.06 25.55
CA GLU A 237 -41.19 4.62 26.21
C GLU A 237 -40.93 3.90 27.54
N ALA A 238 -41.79 4.17 28.53
CA ALA A 238 -41.71 3.57 29.87
C ALA A 238 -41.96 2.05 29.89
N SER A 239 -42.44 1.47 28.79
CA SER A 239 -42.75 0.03 28.66
C SER A 239 -42.14 -0.60 27.40
N ASN A 240 -41.40 -1.69 27.62
CA ASN A 240 -41.30 -2.87 26.75
C ASN A 240 -40.38 -2.90 25.51
N ALA A 241 -39.36 -2.02 25.42
CA ALA A 241 -38.25 -2.30 24.49
C ALA A 241 -36.88 -2.04 25.11
N ALA A 242 -36.65 -2.57 26.31
CA ALA A 242 -35.37 -2.47 27.03
C ALA A 242 -34.20 -3.22 26.35
N GLN A 243 -34.41 -3.82 25.17
CA GLN A 243 -33.59 -4.87 24.57
C GLN A 243 -33.41 -4.73 23.05
N VAL A 244 -33.59 -3.53 22.48
CA VAL A 244 -33.56 -3.35 21.02
C VAL A 244 -32.18 -3.70 20.43
N CYS A 245 -31.10 -3.39 21.14
CA CYS A 245 -29.75 -3.78 20.77
C CYS A 245 -29.40 -5.26 21.06
N GLY A 246 -30.34 -6.04 21.61
CA GLY A 246 -30.15 -7.46 21.89
C GLY A 246 -30.91 -7.93 23.11
N THR A 247 -31.35 -9.19 23.10
CA THR A 247 -32.11 -9.79 24.22
C THR A 247 -31.31 -9.86 25.53
N SER A 248 -29.99 -9.88 25.48
CA SER A 248 -29.13 -9.77 26.66
C SER A 248 -28.76 -8.33 27.04
N VAL A 249 -28.99 -7.37 26.14
CA VAL A 249 -28.66 -5.94 26.33
C VAL A 249 -29.83 -5.26 27.02
N LYS A 250 -30.01 -5.53 28.32
CA LYS A 250 -31.12 -5.00 29.12
C LYS A 250 -30.74 -3.66 29.74
N LEU A 251 -31.18 -2.56 29.13
CA LEU A 251 -31.00 -1.23 29.70
C LEU A 251 -31.91 -1.06 30.92
N THR A 252 -31.37 -0.48 31.99
CA THR A 252 -32.10 -0.20 33.24
C THR A 252 -32.45 1.28 33.35
N ASN A 253 -31.73 2.15 32.66
CA ASN A 253 -32.06 3.56 32.53
C ASN A 253 -32.99 3.76 31.33
N GLN A 254 -33.87 4.75 31.42
CA GLN A 254 -34.82 5.11 30.38
C GLN A 254 -34.57 6.55 29.96
N TRP A 255 -34.28 6.75 28.67
CA TRP A 255 -34.18 8.08 28.09
C TRP A 255 -35.54 8.51 27.54
N THR A 256 -36.39 9.08 28.40
CA THR A 256 -37.73 9.53 27.99
C THR A 256 -37.66 10.59 26.88
N VAL A 257 -38.48 10.46 25.84
CA VAL A 257 -38.40 11.26 24.57
C VAL A 257 -38.35 12.76 24.80
N ALA A 258 -39.13 13.24 25.79
CA ALA A 258 -39.27 14.66 26.10
C ALA A 258 -38.11 15.20 26.95
N SER A 259 -37.33 14.31 27.55
CA SER A 259 -36.24 14.65 28.45
C SER A 259 -34.90 14.70 27.72
N ASN A 260 -34.01 15.54 28.21
CA ASN A 260 -32.64 15.55 27.73
C ASN A 260 -31.94 14.25 28.13
N LEU A 261 -31.07 13.74 27.26
CA LEU A 261 -30.22 12.59 27.55
C LEU A 261 -29.41 12.84 28.83
N VAL A 262 -29.40 11.88 29.76
CA VAL A 262 -28.50 11.95 30.92
C VAL A 262 -27.30 11.03 30.74
N LEU A 263 -26.26 11.23 31.56
CA LEU A 263 -24.98 10.53 31.41
C LEU A 263 -25.13 9.00 31.51
N ASN A 264 -26.05 8.51 32.34
CA ASN A 264 -26.29 7.07 32.48
C ASN A 264 -26.88 6.44 31.22
N ASP A 265 -27.74 7.17 30.50
CA ASP A 265 -28.31 6.71 29.23
C ASP A 265 -27.22 6.60 28.14
N LEU A 266 -26.26 7.53 28.16
CA LEU A 266 -25.12 7.53 27.24
C LEU A 266 -24.13 6.38 27.54
N THR A 267 -23.87 6.13 28.83
CA THR A 267 -22.80 5.22 29.27
C THR A 267 -23.25 3.78 29.40
N GLN A 268 -24.53 3.51 29.70
CA GLN A 268 -25.01 2.16 29.91
C GLN A 268 -24.87 1.25 28.68
N PRO A 269 -25.21 1.66 27.44
CA PRO A 269 -25.06 0.80 26.26
C PRO A 269 -23.61 0.31 26.07
N LEU A 270 -22.63 1.16 26.36
CA LEU A 270 -21.20 0.82 26.26
C LEU A 270 -20.81 -0.34 27.19
N SER A 271 -21.47 -0.48 28.34
CA SER A 271 -21.16 -1.55 29.31
C SER A 271 -21.45 -2.96 28.78
N PHE A 272 -22.28 -3.05 27.73
CA PHE A 272 -22.61 -4.31 27.05
C PHE A 272 -21.68 -4.64 25.88
N CYS A 273 -20.78 -3.72 25.48
CA CYS A 273 -19.80 -4.01 24.45
C CYS A 273 -18.74 -5.01 24.96
N PRO A 274 -18.34 -5.99 24.14
CA PRO A 274 -17.26 -6.90 24.50
C PRO A 274 -15.95 -6.12 24.66
N ARG A 275 -15.15 -6.55 25.63
CA ARG A 275 -13.79 -6.03 25.81
C ARG A 275 -12.84 -6.93 25.04
N HIS A 276 -12.07 -6.34 24.15
CA HIS A 276 -11.02 -7.04 23.43
C HIS A 276 -9.67 -6.42 23.76
N GLN A 277 -8.63 -7.26 23.80
CA GLN A 277 -7.25 -6.80 23.81
C GLN A 277 -6.71 -6.94 22.40
N LYS A 278 -6.46 -5.80 21.76
CA LYS A 278 -5.84 -5.74 20.45
C LYS A 278 -4.61 -4.85 20.53
N LYS A 279 -3.44 -5.42 20.22
CA LYS A 279 -2.16 -4.71 20.30
C LYS A 279 -1.88 -3.87 19.06
N THR A 280 -2.33 -4.33 17.88
CA THR A 280 -2.10 -3.67 16.60
C THR A 280 -3.41 -3.49 15.86
N VAL A 281 -3.67 -2.30 15.33
CA VAL A 281 -4.84 -2.00 14.49
C VAL A 281 -4.44 -1.97 13.03
N THR A 282 -5.24 -2.63 12.20
CA THR A 282 -5.11 -2.65 10.74
C THR A 282 -6.22 -1.82 10.10
N ALA A 283 -6.08 -1.47 8.83
CA ALA A 283 -7.14 -0.78 8.11
C ALA A 283 -8.45 -1.61 8.10
N SER A 284 -8.32 -2.93 7.92
CA SER A 284 -9.45 -3.86 7.87
C SER A 284 -10.25 -3.91 9.18
N ASP A 285 -9.60 -3.66 10.32
CA ASP A 285 -10.28 -3.64 11.62
C ASP A 285 -11.28 -2.51 11.76
N ILE A 286 -11.07 -1.41 11.03
CA ILE A 286 -11.96 -0.25 10.99
C ILE A 286 -12.92 -0.38 9.80
N GLU A 287 -12.41 -0.80 8.64
CA GLU A 287 -13.19 -1.00 7.43
C GLU A 287 -14.35 -1.98 7.64
N GLY A 288 -14.09 -3.13 8.26
CA GLY A 288 -15.07 -4.19 8.45
C GLY A 288 -16.36 -3.71 9.13
N PRO A 289 -16.28 -3.14 10.35
CA PRO A 289 -17.45 -2.57 11.02
C PRO A 289 -18.14 -1.45 10.22
N LEU A 290 -17.37 -0.54 9.60
CA LEU A 290 -17.96 0.56 8.81
C LEU A 290 -18.72 0.06 7.59
N THR A 291 -18.18 -0.93 6.86
CA THR A 291 -18.85 -1.54 5.69
C THR A 291 -20.12 -2.27 6.10
N LYS A 292 -20.11 -3.00 7.21
CA LYS A 292 -21.32 -3.67 7.70
C LYS A 292 -22.39 -2.66 8.15
N LEU A 293 -22.00 -1.60 8.84
CA LEU A 293 -22.92 -0.52 9.22
C LEU A 293 -23.48 0.17 7.97
N GLN A 294 -22.68 0.42 6.95
CA GLN A 294 -23.14 0.92 5.64
C GLN A 294 -24.23 0.02 5.05
N ASN A 295 -24.07 -1.31 5.13
CA ASN A 295 -25.04 -2.27 4.60
C ASN A 295 -26.32 -2.38 5.43
N LEU A 296 -26.30 -1.91 6.69
CA LEU A 296 -27.48 -1.84 7.57
C LEU A 296 -28.28 -0.55 7.38
N ILE A 297 -27.77 0.43 6.62
CA ILE A 297 -28.50 1.67 6.34
C ILE A 297 -29.71 1.41 5.46
N ARG A 298 -30.86 1.95 5.88
CA ARG A 298 -32.10 1.96 5.11
C ARG A 298 -32.39 3.36 4.60
N VAL A 299 -32.67 3.51 3.30
CA VAL A 299 -32.96 4.80 2.66
C VAL A 299 -34.45 4.89 2.31
N LYS A 300 -35.11 5.96 2.74
CA LYS A 300 -36.50 6.26 2.43
C LYS A 300 -36.68 7.76 2.23
N SER A 301 -37.30 8.15 1.11
CA SER A 301 -37.62 9.55 0.79
C SER A 301 -36.43 10.51 0.89
N GLY A 302 -35.24 10.08 0.44
CA GLY A 302 -34.01 10.88 0.46
C GLY A 302 -33.32 11.00 1.82
N ALA A 303 -33.86 10.38 2.87
CA ALA A 303 -33.22 10.25 4.18
C ALA A 303 -32.71 8.83 4.40
N ALA A 304 -31.63 8.70 5.18
CA ALA A 304 -31.11 7.43 5.64
C ALA A 304 -31.40 7.22 7.12
N THR A 305 -31.57 5.95 7.49
CA THR A 305 -31.72 5.52 8.87
C THR A 305 -30.74 4.40 9.19
N LEU A 306 -30.10 4.49 10.36
CA LEU A 306 -29.28 3.42 10.95
C LEU A 306 -29.98 2.97 12.23
N GLY A 307 -30.36 1.69 12.29
CA GLY A 307 -31.24 1.15 13.32
C GLY A 307 -32.69 0.97 12.85
N ALA A 308 -33.51 0.43 13.74
CA ALA A 308 -34.85 -0.07 13.48
C ALA A 308 -35.88 1.07 13.44
N THR A 309 -36.69 1.04 12.39
CA THR A 309 -37.79 1.96 12.17
C THR A 309 -38.75 1.33 11.17
N GLU A 310 -40.03 1.59 11.35
CA GLU A 310 -41.10 1.06 10.51
C GLU A 310 -41.45 2.03 9.38
N ASP A 311 -41.39 3.33 9.67
CA ASP A 311 -41.83 4.38 8.76
C ASP A 311 -40.68 5.32 8.31
N GLY A 312 -39.46 5.09 8.78
CA GLY A 312 -38.31 5.96 8.55
C GLY A 312 -38.24 7.16 9.50
N SER A 313 -39.06 7.18 10.56
CA SER A 313 -38.93 8.12 11.67
C SER A 313 -37.96 7.58 12.73
N CYS A 314 -37.30 8.48 13.45
CA CYS A 314 -36.46 8.12 14.60
C CYS A 314 -36.97 8.94 15.79
N THR A 315 -38.12 8.55 16.31
CA THR A 315 -38.78 9.24 17.41
C THR A 315 -38.27 8.78 18.78
N GLY A 316 -37.51 7.68 18.82
CA GLY A 316 -37.06 7.02 20.05
C GLY A 316 -38.11 6.08 20.65
N LYS A 317 -39.26 5.92 19.98
CA LYS A 317 -40.35 5.06 20.41
C LYS A 317 -40.43 3.80 19.58
N THR A 318 -41.08 2.79 20.12
CA THR A 318 -41.29 1.51 19.43
C THR A 318 -42.13 1.63 18.17
N ASP A 319 -43.10 2.56 18.15
CA ASP A 319 -44.02 2.80 17.03
C ASP A 319 -43.49 3.73 15.93
N GLY A 320 -42.39 4.45 16.17
CA GLY A 320 -41.75 5.33 15.18
C GLY A 320 -40.36 4.86 14.76
N GLY A 321 -39.53 4.45 15.71
CA GLY A 321 -38.19 3.95 15.44
C GLY A 321 -37.18 4.34 16.50
N ILE A 322 -36.22 3.44 16.71
CA ILE A 322 -35.06 3.62 17.59
C ILE A 322 -33.83 3.54 16.69
N CYS A 323 -33.42 4.69 16.19
CA CYS A 323 -32.48 4.82 15.10
C CYS A 323 -31.83 6.20 15.05
N ILE A 324 -30.85 6.33 14.16
CA ILE A 324 -30.25 7.59 13.75
C ILE A 324 -30.81 7.95 12.39
N LYS A 325 -31.31 9.19 12.20
CA LYS A 325 -31.83 9.69 10.92
C LYS A 325 -30.95 10.79 10.34
N ILE A 326 -30.47 10.55 9.12
CA ILE A 326 -29.69 11.49 8.32
C ILE A 326 -30.61 12.03 7.22
N THR A 327 -31.06 13.27 7.37
CA THR A 327 -32.15 13.84 6.55
C THR A 327 -31.74 14.22 5.13
N ASP A 328 -30.46 14.46 4.91
CA ASP A 328 -29.85 14.90 3.64
C ASP A 328 -29.09 13.77 2.94
N TRP A 329 -29.55 12.52 3.04
CA TRP A 329 -28.82 11.37 2.48
C TRP A 329 -28.78 11.37 0.95
N GLY A 330 -29.87 11.80 0.32
CA GLY A 330 -30.05 11.72 -1.12
C GLY A 330 -30.46 10.32 -1.59
N SER A 331 -30.66 10.19 -2.91
CA SER A 331 -31.14 8.96 -3.55
C SER A 331 -30.29 8.52 -4.74
N ASP A 332 -29.16 9.20 -4.98
CA ASP A 332 -28.25 8.94 -6.10
C ASP A 332 -27.24 7.81 -5.83
N GLY A 333 -27.20 7.29 -4.59
CA GLY A 333 -26.29 6.24 -4.16
C GLY A 333 -24.85 6.69 -3.90
N SER A 334 -24.57 8.00 -3.91
CA SER A 334 -23.20 8.52 -3.71
C SER A 334 -22.80 8.66 -2.23
N LYS A 335 -23.79 8.77 -1.33
CA LYS A 335 -23.56 8.96 0.11
C LYS A 335 -23.22 7.65 0.81
N THR A 336 -22.23 7.72 1.70
CA THR A 336 -21.73 6.62 2.54
C THR A 336 -21.81 7.01 4.02
N ILE A 337 -21.67 6.04 4.92
CA ILE A 337 -21.69 6.30 6.35
C ILE A 337 -20.55 7.23 6.74
N ALA A 338 -19.40 7.12 6.07
CA ALA A 338 -18.23 7.97 6.29
C ALA A 338 -18.45 9.44 5.92
N ASN A 339 -19.33 9.76 4.97
CA ASN A 339 -19.69 11.16 4.66
C ASN A 339 -21.09 11.56 5.19
N GLY A 340 -21.82 10.63 5.80
CA GLY A 340 -23.10 10.87 6.45
C GLY A 340 -23.05 11.03 7.97
N LEU A 341 -22.03 10.47 8.65
CA LEU A 341 -21.88 10.53 10.10
C LEU A 341 -20.48 11.01 10.53
N PRO A 342 -20.37 12.00 11.45
CA PRO A 342 -19.08 12.56 11.83
C PRO A 342 -18.08 11.57 12.46
N TRP A 343 -18.55 10.65 13.31
CA TRP A 343 -17.68 9.63 13.90
C TRP A 343 -17.17 8.62 12.85
N ALA A 344 -18.01 8.25 11.89
CA ALA A 344 -17.65 7.34 10.80
C ALA A 344 -16.62 8.01 9.87
N LYS A 345 -16.75 9.32 9.64
CA LYS A 345 -15.74 10.09 8.91
C LYS A 345 -14.37 10.01 9.58
N LYS A 346 -14.30 10.29 10.89
CA LYS A 346 -13.04 10.24 11.66
C LYS A 346 -12.37 8.86 11.55
N LEU A 347 -13.16 7.79 11.71
CA LEU A 347 -12.67 6.42 11.58
C LEU A 347 -12.20 6.10 10.17
N ASN A 348 -12.92 6.53 9.14
CA ASN A 348 -12.52 6.35 7.74
C ASN A 348 -11.21 7.09 7.41
N ASP A 349 -11.02 8.30 7.94
CA ASP A 349 -9.77 9.06 7.76
C ASP A 349 -8.59 8.33 8.43
N LEU A 350 -8.77 7.83 9.66
CA LEU A 350 -7.77 7.00 10.36
C LEU A 350 -7.47 5.71 9.60
N MET A 351 -8.50 5.01 9.10
CA MET A 351 -8.38 3.81 8.30
C MET A 351 -7.51 4.04 7.06
N ILE A 352 -7.74 5.12 6.30
CA ILE A 352 -6.95 5.49 5.12
C ILE A 352 -5.48 5.70 5.50
N ASN A 353 -5.22 6.36 6.62
CA ASN A 353 -3.86 6.61 7.10
C ASN A 353 -3.16 5.32 7.53
N ILE A 354 -3.85 4.42 8.25
CA ILE A 354 -3.32 3.09 8.59
C ILE A 354 -3.04 2.29 7.31
N GLN A 355 -3.93 2.33 6.31
CA GLN A 355 -3.73 1.61 5.06
C GLN A 355 -2.48 2.08 4.28
N LYS A 356 -2.21 3.39 4.28
CA LYS A 356 -0.98 3.95 3.70
C LYS A 356 0.25 3.43 4.44
N ARG A 357 0.20 3.43 5.77
CA ARG A 357 1.28 2.91 6.61
C ARG A 357 1.52 1.42 6.40
N GLU A 358 0.48 0.60 6.31
CA GLU A 358 0.59 -0.83 6.01
C GLU A 358 1.33 -1.08 4.69
N LYS A 359 0.93 -0.36 3.62
CA LYS A 359 1.58 -0.44 2.31
C LYS A 359 3.05 0.00 2.39
N ALA A 360 3.34 1.08 3.12
CA ALA A 360 4.70 1.57 3.31
C ALA A 360 5.57 0.58 4.09
N VAL A 361 5.05 -0.02 5.17
CA VAL A 361 5.76 -1.05 5.96
C VAL A 361 6.07 -2.26 5.09
N ALA A 362 5.11 -2.75 4.31
CA ALA A 362 5.34 -3.88 3.40
C ALA A 362 6.38 -3.56 2.33
N ALA A 363 6.32 -2.36 1.72
CA ALA A 363 7.30 -1.92 0.74
C ALA A 363 8.70 -1.75 1.36
N ALA A 364 8.80 -1.16 2.55
CA ALA A 364 10.05 -0.98 3.27
C ALA A 364 10.70 -2.32 3.62
N HIS A 365 9.91 -3.28 4.11
CA HIS A 365 10.40 -4.63 4.38
C HIS A 365 10.98 -5.30 3.13
N THR A 366 10.27 -5.24 1.99
CA THR A 366 10.78 -5.78 0.72
C THR A 366 12.09 -5.12 0.30
N ILE A 367 12.18 -3.79 0.40
CA ILE A 367 13.40 -3.06 0.08
C ILE A 367 14.55 -3.46 1.00
N ASP A 368 14.29 -3.62 2.29
CA ASP A 368 15.32 -4.05 3.26
C ASP A 368 15.84 -5.45 2.96
N GLU A 369 14.97 -6.39 2.59
CA GLU A 369 15.39 -7.73 2.16
C GLU A 369 16.18 -7.70 0.84
N GLU A 370 15.84 -6.82 -0.10
CA GLU A 370 16.62 -6.61 -1.32
C GLU A 370 18.03 -6.05 -1.01
N ILE A 371 18.15 -5.10 -0.08
CA ILE A 371 19.46 -4.58 0.37
C ILE A 371 20.30 -5.70 1.00
N LYS A 372 19.71 -6.53 1.87
CA LYS A 372 20.40 -7.68 2.46
C LYS A 372 20.82 -8.71 1.39
N ALA A 373 20.01 -8.93 0.38
CA ALA A 373 20.37 -9.81 -0.74
C ALA A 373 21.54 -9.25 -1.55
N VAL A 374 21.54 -7.93 -1.81
CA VAL A 374 22.67 -7.23 -2.45
C VAL A 374 23.94 -7.37 -1.61
N HIS A 375 23.85 -7.19 -0.29
CA HIS A 375 24.96 -7.38 0.65
C HIS A 375 25.52 -8.80 0.57
N LYS A 376 24.66 -9.82 0.70
CA LYS A 376 25.08 -11.23 0.59
C LYS A 376 25.76 -11.54 -0.74
N LYS A 377 25.23 -11.01 -1.85
CA LYS A 377 25.82 -11.17 -3.18
C LYS A 377 27.18 -10.51 -3.28
N LEU A 378 27.32 -9.31 -2.71
CA LEU A 378 28.58 -8.57 -2.66
C LEU A 378 29.65 -9.35 -1.90
N PHE A 379 29.34 -9.84 -0.70
CA PHE A 379 30.27 -10.57 0.15
C PHE A 379 30.68 -11.96 -0.40
N ALA A 380 29.97 -12.48 -1.41
CA ALA A 380 30.35 -13.71 -2.11
C ALA A 380 31.35 -13.50 -3.28
N LEU A 381 31.63 -12.25 -3.68
CA LEU A 381 32.49 -11.95 -4.84
C LEU A 381 33.93 -12.50 -4.74
N PRO A 382 34.62 -12.43 -3.59
CA PRO A 382 35.99 -12.93 -3.48
C PRO A 382 36.09 -14.44 -3.76
N GLY A 383 35.15 -15.23 -3.23
CA GLY A 383 35.11 -16.69 -3.41
C GLY A 383 34.66 -17.12 -4.82
N THR A 384 33.78 -16.37 -5.47
CA THR A 384 33.30 -16.69 -6.83
C THR A 384 34.30 -16.34 -7.92
N THR A 385 35.11 -15.31 -7.74
CA THR A 385 36.12 -14.89 -8.74
C THR A 385 37.40 -15.72 -8.75
N GLY A 386 37.73 -16.41 -7.65
CA GLY A 386 38.82 -17.40 -7.62
C GLY A 386 38.60 -18.53 -8.64
N ALA A 387 37.35 -19.01 -8.76
CA ALA A 387 36.97 -20.03 -9.74
C ALA A 387 37.07 -19.54 -11.20
N TYR A 388 36.87 -18.25 -11.47
CA TYR A 388 37.02 -17.69 -12.83
C TYR A 388 38.49 -17.38 -13.18
N SER A 389 39.36 -17.09 -12.20
CA SER A 389 40.79 -16.89 -12.46
C SER A 389 41.55 -18.19 -12.71
N GLU A 390 41.15 -19.31 -12.09
CA GLU A 390 41.78 -20.62 -12.32
C GLU A 390 41.51 -21.16 -13.74
N ILE A 391 40.36 -20.81 -14.33
CA ILE A 391 40.03 -21.19 -15.71
C ILE A 391 40.88 -20.39 -16.73
N ASN A 392 41.25 -19.14 -16.43
CA ASN A 392 42.04 -18.30 -17.34
C ASN A 392 43.56 -18.46 -17.18
N THR A 393 44.06 -18.92 -16.03
CA THR A 393 45.49 -19.27 -15.88
C THR A 393 45.82 -20.65 -16.44
N ALA A 394 44.86 -21.58 -16.50
CA ALA A 394 45.03 -22.85 -17.20
C ALA A 394 45.16 -22.70 -18.74
N GLY A 395 44.77 -21.55 -19.30
CA GLY A 395 44.87 -21.25 -20.74
C GLY A 395 46.20 -20.67 -21.21
N ALA A 396 47.13 -20.33 -20.30
CA ALA A 396 48.38 -19.65 -20.64
C ALA A 396 49.61 -20.57 -20.71
N GLY A 397 49.43 -21.88 -20.72
CA GLY A 397 50.52 -22.83 -20.52
C GLY A 397 50.49 -24.10 -21.36
N VAL A 398 50.11 -24.06 -22.65
CA VAL A 398 50.61 -25.04 -23.65
C VAL A 398 50.65 -24.39 -25.03
N ALA A 399 51.81 -23.84 -25.40
CA ALA A 399 52.20 -23.74 -26.79
C ALA A 399 52.91 -25.06 -27.16
N ALA A 400 52.20 -25.96 -27.85
CA ALA A 400 52.72 -26.82 -28.94
C ALA A 400 51.70 -27.93 -29.27
N GLN A 401 51.20 -27.83 -30.50
CA GLN A 401 50.92 -28.93 -31.42
C GLN A 401 49.68 -29.84 -31.24
N THR A 402 48.80 -29.61 -32.24
CA THR A 402 48.10 -30.59 -33.11
C THR A 402 46.71 -31.10 -32.72
N THR A 403 45.74 -30.73 -33.60
CA THR A 403 44.59 -31.52 -34.12
C THR A 403 43.60 -32.09 -33.09
N THR A 404 42.28 -31.92 -33.17
CA THR A 404 41.36 -31.69 -34.29
C THR A 404 39.97 -31.38 -33.71
N GLN A 405 39.14 -30.73 -34.51
CA GLN A 405 37.66 -30.80 -34.55
C GLN A 405 36.81 -30.03 -33.53
N SER A 406 36.44 -28.85 -34.02
CA SER A 406 35.30 -28.01 -33.69
C SER A 406 33.92 -28.70 -33.82
N GLN A 407 32.99 -28.32 -32.95
CA GLN A 407 31.59 -27.97 -33.24
C GLN A 407 31.07 -27.11 -32.09
N LYS A 408 30.18 -26.13 -32.21
CA LYS A 408 29.60 -25.30 -33.27
C LYS A 408 28.81 -24.25 -32.47
N SER A 409 28.96 -22.97 -32.77
CA SER A 409 27.90 -21.99 -32.53
C SER A 409 27.74 -21.19 -33.81
N GLY A 410 26.54 -21.24 -34.36
CA GLY A 410 26.18 -20.46 -35.52
C GLY A 410 25.49 -19.19 -35.09
N GLN A 411 25.84 -18.09 -35.75
CA GLN A 411 24.91 -17.15 -36.37
C GLN A 411 25.73 -16.01 -36.97
N GLU A 412 25.64 -15.84 -38.29
CA GLU A 412 25.27 -14.58 -38.94
C GLU A 412 25.36 -14.75 -40.46
N GLY A 413 24.35 -14.24 -41.16
CA GLY A 413 24.25 -14.28 -42.61
C GLY A 413 24.09 -12.87 -43.17
N SER A 414 24.98 -12.51 -44.09
CA SER A 414 24.77 -11.62 -45.23
C SER A 414 25.90 -11.92 -46.21
N ALA A 415 25.57 -12.22 -47.47
CA ALA A 415 26.37 -13.02 -48.39
C ALA A 415 27.36 -12.17 -49.20
N ASP A 416 28.65 -12.42 -49.03
CA ASP A 416 29.69 -12.00 -49.98
C ASP A 416 30.28 -13.25 -50.65
N CYS A 417 29.72 -13.66 -51.79
CA CYS A 417 30.25 -14.81 -52.54
C CYS A 417 31.68 -14.54 -53.05
N THR A 418 32.12 -13.28 -53.08
CA THR A 418 33.41 -12.88 -53.66
C THR A 418 34.60 -13.10 -52.71
N THR A 419 34.38 -13.48 -51.46
CA THR A 419 35.44 -13.79 -50.50
C THR A 419 35.95 -15.23 -50.58
N HIS A 420 35.36 -16.07 -51.44
CA HIS A 420 35.67 -17.51 -51.54
C HIS A 420 36.24 -17.92 -52.91
N LYS A 421 37.07 -17.07 -53.54
CA LYS A 421 37.57 -17.27 -54.92
C LYS A 421 38.50 -18.47 -55.14
N ASP A 422 39.00 -19.10 -54.08
CA ASP A 422 40.00 -20.16 -54.21
C ASP A 422 39.62 -21.45 -53.46
N ASN A 423 38.35 -21.58 -53.05
CA ASN A 423 37.89 -22.76 -52.31
C ASN A 423 36.43 -23.12 -52.62
N LYS A 424 36.26 -24.14 -53.46
CA LYS A 424 34.95 -24.67 -53.86
C LYS A 424 34.08 -25.11 -52.68
N THR A 425 34.67 -25.79 -51.68
CA THR A 425 33.91 -26.30 -50.52
C THR A 425 33.40 -25.16 -49.65
N ALA A 426 34.19 -24.09 -49.48
CA ALA A 426 33.77 -22.89 -48.77
C ALA A 426 32.68 -22.13 -49.54
N CYS A 427 32.82 -22.00 -50.86
CA CYS A 427 31.83 -21.39 -51.74
C CYS A 427 30.46 -22.10 -51.65
N GLU A 428 30.44 -23.43 -51.81
CA GLU A 428 29.19 -24.21 -51.86
C GLU A 428 28.50 -24.34 -50.49
N LYS A 429 29.25 -24.32 -49.38
CA LYS A 429 28.70 -24.38 -48.01
C LYS A 429 27.81 -23.19 -47.65
N THR A 430 27.95 -22.06 -48.34
CA THR A 430 27.08 -20.89 -48.12
C THR A 430 25.64 -21.13 -48.57
N GLY A 431 25.39 -22.14 -49.42
CA GLY A 431 24.07 -22.47 -49.96
C GLY A 431 23.55 -21.50 -51.04
N LYS A 432 23.95 -20.22 -50.99
CA LYS A 432 23.52 -19.13 -51.89
C LYS A 432 24.49 -18.82 -53.05
N CYS A 433 25.72 -19.31 -52.98
CA CYS A 433 26.72 -19.19 -54.04
C CYS A 433 26.87 -20.50 -54.83
N GLN A 434 27.33 -20.40 -56.08
CA GLN A 434 27.69 -21.49 -56.96
C GLN A 434 29.11 -21.29 -57.50
N TRP A 435 29.87 -22.36 -57.46
CA TRP A 435 31.18 -22.44 -58.09
C TRP A 435 31.02 -22.64 -59.59
N LYS A 436 31.50 -21.70 -60.41
CA LYS A 436 31.60 -21.84 -61.86
C LYS A 436 33.06 -22.24 -62.17
N GLY A 437 33.23 -23.44 -62.71
CA GLY A 437 34.47 -24.20 -62.68
C GLY A 437 35.69 -23.49 -63.30
N GLY A 438 36.83 -23.67 -62.63
CA GLY A 438 38.16 -23.69 -63.23
C GLY A 438 38.82 -25.05 -62.96
N GLU A 439 40.02 -25.28 -63.52
CA GLU A 439 40.66 -26.59 -63.69
C GLU A 439 40.93 -27.42 -62.40
N SER A 440 40.58 -26.93 -61.20
CA SER A 440 40.68 -27.66 -59.92
C SER A 440 39.80 -27.05 -58.82
N ASP A 441 39.61 -27.77 -57.70
CA ASP A 441 38.81 -27.31 -56.53
C ASP A 441 39.41 -26.08 -55.79
N THR A 442 40.62 -25.66 -56.20
CA THR A 442 41.37 -24.50 -55.66
C THR A 442 41.55 -23.35 -56.65
N LYS A 443 41.00 -23.46 -57.87
CA LYS A 443 41.04 -22.39 -58.88
C LYS A 443 39.72 -22.36 -59.65
N GLY A 444 38.86 -21.39 -59.37
CA GLY A 444 37.58 -21.21 -60.05
C GLY A 444 36.81 -20.04 -59.46
N ASP A 445 35.72 -19.61 -60.08
CA ASP A 445 35.00 -18.41 -59.63
C ASP A 445 33.77 -18.78 -58.81
N CYS A 446 33.73 -18.29 -57.56
CA CYS A 446 32.53 -18.36 -56.72
C CYS A 446 31.60 -17.17 -57.02
N LYS A 447 30.42 -17.45 -57.57
CA LYS A 447 29.43 -16.41 -57.92
C LYS A 447 28.08 -16.72 -57.27
N PRO A 448 27.21 -15.73 -57.02
CA PRO A 448 25.82 -15.99 -56.64
C PRO A 448 25.12 -16.89 -57.67
N LYS A 449 24.20 -17.74 -57.23
CA LYS A 449 23.39 -18.57 -58.14
C LYS A 449 22.47 -17.66 -58.98
N GLU A 450 22.51 -17.80 -60.31
CA GLU A 450 21.60 -17.08 -61.22
C GLU A 450 20.16 -17.60 -61.01
N GLY A 451 19.25 -16.71 -60.56
CA GLY A 451 17.85 -17.04 -60.28
C GLY A 451 17.26 -16.45 -59.00
N GLN A 452 18.00 -15.68 -58.21
CA GLN A 452 17.43 -14.89 -57.10
C GLN A 452 18.04 -13.47 -57.02
N GLU A 453 17.76 -12.66 -58.04
CA GLU A 453 17.58 -11.22 -57.84
C GLU A 453 16.33 -10.79 -58.61
N GLN A 454 15.30 -10.36 -57.88
CA GLN A 454 14.64 -9.06 -58.04
C GLN A 454 13.30 -9.05 -57.30
N THR A 455 13.21 -8.19 -56.28
CA THR A 455 12.10 -7.22 -56.25
C THR A 455 12.59 -5.98 -55.50
N ASN A 456 12.82 -4.94 -56.30
CA ASN A 456 13.11 -3.59 -55.87
C ASN A 456 11.95 -3.04 -55.03
N THR A 457 12.25 -2.31 -53.95
CA THR A 457 11.52 -1.07 -53.68
C THR A 457 12.46 -0.05 -53.04
N SER A 458 12.54 1.10 -53.70
CA SER A 458 13.53 2.16 -53.51
C SER A 458 13.23 3.08 -52.34
N ALA A 459 14.29 3.80 -51.96
CA ALA A 459 14.43 4.82 -50.92
C ALA A 459 13.32 5.91 -50.86
N GLY A 460 13.12 6.43 -49.64
CA GLY A 460 12.36 7.65 -49.38
C GLY A 460 12.83 8.40 -48.14
N LYS A 461 13.82 9.28 -48.32
CA LYS A 461 14.10 10.45 -47.47
C LYS A 461 12.86 11.36 -47.48
N LYS A 462 12.40 11.86 -46.32
CA LYS A 462 11.56 13.06 -46.24
C LYS A 462 12.14 14.03 -45.22
N GLU A 463 12.80 15.06 -45.77
CA GLU A 463 13.06 16.34 -45.12
C GLU A 463 11.80 17.21 -45.13
N GLU A 464 11.81 18.11 -44.13
CA GLU A 464 10.98 19.29 -43.89
C GLU A 464 10.32 19.94 -45.13
N LYS A 465 8.99 20.09 -45.08
CA LYS A 465 8.25 21.14 -45.78
C LYS A 465 6.92 21.40 -45.06
N CYS A 466 6.94 22.29 -44.06
CA CYS A 466 5.81 23.15 -43.66
C CYS A 466 6.25 24.21 -42.63
N LYS A 467 7.29 24.99 -42.97
CA LYS A 467 7.64 26.21 -42.26
C LYS A 467 7.05 27.40 -43.04
N GLY A 468 6.05 28.08 -42.48
CA GLY A 468 5.63 29.43 -42.90
C GLY A 468 4.41 29.57 -43.83
N LYS A 469 3.37 28.72 -43.73
CA LYS A 469 2.06 28.97 -44.38
C LYS A 469 0.88 28.59 -43.48
N LEU A 470 -0.24 29.31 -43.64
CA LEU A 470 -1.45 29.28 -42.81
C LEU A 470 -2.25 27.97 -42.93
N GLU A 471 -3.02 27.67 -41.88
CA GLU A 471 -3.57 26.37 -41.45
C GLU A 471 -4.55 25.62 -42.39
N ASP A 472 -4.91 26.13 -43.57
CA ASP A 472 -5.97 25.50 -44.39
C ASP A 472 -5.49 24.69 -45.62
N ASP A 473 -4.17 24.59 -45.87
CA ASP A 473 -3.60 23.90 -47.06
C ASP A 473 -2.74 22.66 -46.75
N CYS A 474 -2.84 22.09 -45.54
CA CYS A 474 -2.17 20.84 -45.19
C CYS A 474 -3.22 19.74 -44.94
N LYS A 475 -3.67 19.06 -46.01
CA LYS A 475 -4.45 17.82 -45.89
C LYS A 475 -3.57 16.59 -45.76
#